data_AF-A0A2J7Q6L9-F1
#
_entry.id   AF-A0A2J7Q6L9-F1
#
_cell.length_a   1.000
_cell.length_b   1.000
_cell.length_c   1.000
_cell.angle_alpha   90.00
_cell.angle_beta   90.00
_cell.angle_gamma   90.00
#
_symmetry.space_group_name_H-M   'P 1'
#
loop_
_entity.id
_entity.type
_entity.pdbx_description
1 polymer ?
#
loop_
_entity_poly.entity_id
_entity_poly.type
_entity_poly.pdbx_seq_one_letter_code
_entity_poly.pdbx_strand_id
1 'polypeptide(L)'
;MVNLEVWIAPDTNLIEFTNAYQVKDCGAVAPAGRFGWFVPLPLAYLVPGMDHWRIFADESTASLFSMSDRDFNYVQSFARLSATDKFYCEESFCTTGIFTPTHCNTSCAVLLAGHPDETGFVVQHILEMKLFVRVIWVGPNLKWLPDTLTASYLNEKTNHSLVLLSHMPSPITMWDNSKFMSVAFPPCETLQTSQNVGCKYELHRLVKLVWSRLEVGAKPAYEAVQKMSFSRDNYLDLLARYSQQPGAVEKIACEWLVENKVSWKPWIPTSDEKNVIYIGGIFPISVSTYTAKGIVRAAEMALEAVNANDTILRDYNLKMKVNNGECKAEAVMNTFIYYVLFSVYKKLVGILGEECISNNICSQCVTNNINHPFFFFPLIFLT
;
A
#
# COMPACT_ATOMS: atom_id res chain seq x y z
N MET A 1 -5.26 -6.74 -6.95
CA MET A 1 -5.15 -5.66 -5.94
C MET A 1 -3.81 -5.79 -5.25
N VAL A 2 -3.15 -4.67 -4.96
CA VAL A 2 -1.87 -4.59 -4.24
C VAL A 2 -2.01 -3.50 -3.20
N ASN A 3 -1.76 -3.83 -1.93
CA ASN A 3 -1.59 -2.85 -0.87
C ASN A 3 -0.16 -2.94 -0.36
N LEU A 4 0.59 -1.84 -0.45
CA LEU A 4 2.02 -1.82 -0.15
C LEU A 4 2.31 -1.55 1.32
N GLU A 5 1.34 -1.08 2.10
CA GLU A 5 1.55 -0.69 3.48
C GLU A 5 0.32 -1.03 4.33
N VAL A 6 0.30 -2.25 4.83
CA VAL A 6 -0.71 -2.74 5.78
C VAL A 6 -0.06 -2.86 7.15
N TRP A 7 -0.65 -2.21 8.15
CA TRP A 7 -0.21 -2.25 9.54
C TRP A 7 -0.75 -3.52 10.21
N ILE A 8 0.15 -4.45 10.54
CA ILE A 8 -0.19 -5.74 11.14
C ILE A 8 0.31 -5.78 12.58
N ALA A 9 -0.64 -5.91 13.51
CA ALA A 9 -0.37 -6.07 14.93
C ALA A 9 0.42 -7.36 15.21
N PRO A 10 1.23 -7.40 16.29
CA PRO A 10 2.11 -8.53 16.59
C PRO A 10 1.37 -9.86 16.86
N ASP A 11 0.12 -9.78 17.29
CA ASP A 11 -0.77 -10.91 17.59
C ASP A 11 -1.53 -11.46 16.36
N THR A 12 -1.47 -10.76 15.22
CA THR A 12 -2.21 -11.13 14.01
C THR A 12 -1.52 -12.21 13.19
N ASN A 13 -2.20 -13.35 12.99
CA ASN A 13 -1.74 -14.41 12.09
C ASN A 13 -2.25 -14.20 10.64
N LEU A 14 -1.33 -13.80 9.74
CA LEU A 14 -1.65 -13.55 8.33
C LEU A 14 -2.00 -14.79 7.49
N ILE A 15 -1.69 -16.00 7.98
CA ILE A 15 -1.99 -17.25 7.26
C ILE A 15 -3.50 -17.44 7.10
N GLU A 16 -4.28 -17.04 8.09
CA GLU A 16 -5.74 -17.17 8.07
C GLU A 16 -6.36 -16.33 6.95
N PHE A 17 -5.85 -15.10 6.76
CA PHE A 17 -6.29 -14.21 5.70
C PHE A 17 -5.88 -14.68 4.31
N THR A 18 -4.72 -15.33 4.21
CA THR A 18 -4.19 -15.87 2.95
C THR A 18 -5.15 -16.88 2.33
N ASN A 19 -5.65 -17.80 3.16
CA ASN A 19 -6.55 -18.87 2.74
C ASN A 19 -7.98 -18.36 2.49
N ALA A 20 -8.48 -17.47 3.34
CA ALA A 20 -9.86 -16.98 3.26
C ALA A 20 -10.07 -15.99 2.10
N TYR A 21 -9.10 -15.11 1.81
CA TYR A 21 -9.30 -13.96 0.92
C TYR A 21 -8.46 -13.98 -0.36
N GLN A 22 -7.73 -15.06 -0.63
CA GLN A 22 -6.84 -15.15 -1.80
C GLN A 22 -5.80 -14.02 -1.83
N VAL A 23 -5.22 -13.69 -0.68
CA VAL A 23 -4.19 -12.67 -0.51
C VAL A 23 -2.87 -13.36 -0.17
N LYS A 24 -1.72 -12.79 -0.54
CA LYS A 24 -0.38 -13.25 -0.14
C LYS A 24 0.35 -12.14 0.61
N ASP A 25 1.05 -12.53 1.69
CA ASP A 25 2.04 -11.68 2.36
C ASP A 25 3.34 -11.66 1.55
N CYS A 26 3.73 -10.48 1.08
CA CYS A 26 4.96 -10.22 0.33
C CYS A 26 6.10 -9.67 1.22
N GLY A 27 5.96 -9.77 2.54
CA GLY A 27 6.95 -9.33 3.51
C GLY A 27 6.84 -7.84 3.84
N ALA A 28 7.78 -7.36 4.64
CA ALA A 28 7.80 -5.98 5.11
C ALA A 28 8.16 -4.98 4.00
N VAL A 29 7.50 -3.81 3.99
CA VAL A 29 7.82 -2.69 3.10
C VAL A 29 8.82 -1.72 3.72
N ALA A 30 8.79 -1.57 5.04
CA ALA A 30 9.54 -0.56 5.78
C ALA A 30 9.76 -1.04 7.23
N PRO A 31 10.56 -0.33 8.05
CA PRO A 31 10.65 -0.61 9.48
C PRO A 31 9.28 -0.60 10.16
N ALA A 32 9.15 -1.38 11.25
CA ALA A 32 7.92 -1.45 12.02
C ALA A 32 7.50 -0.07 12.56
N GLY A 33 6.19 0.15 12.61
CA GLY A 33 5.59 1.38 13.13
C GLY A 33 4.74 1.11 14.36
N ARG A 34 4.42 2.15 15.13
CA ARG A 34 3.50 2.05 16.27
C ARG A 34 2.83 3.38 16.57
N PHE A 35 1.66 3.34 17.21
CA PHE A 35 1.11 4.54 17.84
C PHE A 35 1.81 4.79 19.16
N GLY A 36 1.81 6.04 19.60
CA GLY A 36 2.39 6.45 20.87
C GLY A 36 1.87 7.81 21.31
N TRP A 37 1.99 8.07 22.61
CA TRP A 37 1.85 9.43 23.12
C TRP A 37 3.24 10.06 23.18
N PHE A 38 3.32 11.31 22.78
CA PHE A 38 4.56 12.04 22.62
C PHE A 38 4.51 13.36 23.36
N VAL A 39 5.57 13.66 24.10
CA VAL A 39 5.77 14.91 24.83
C VAL A 39 6.94 15.65 24.19
N PRO A 40 6.82 16.95 23.83
CA PRO A 40 7.95 17.72 23.34
C PRO A 40 9.09 17.71 24.34
N LEU A 41 10.31 17.35 23.92
CA LEU A 41 11.47 17.28 24.82
C LEU A 41 11.76 18.58 25.58
N PRO A 42 11.61 19.77 24.98
CA PRO A 42 11.76 21.03 25.71
C PRO A 42 10.71 21.26 26.81
N LEU A 43 9.70 20.39 26.95
CA LEU A 43 8.69 20.43 28.00
C LEU A 43 8.70 19.15 28.86
N ALA A 44 9.69 18.27 28.67
CA ALA A 44 9.74 16.93 29.25
C ALA A 44 10.53 16.83 30.56
N TYR A 45 10.65 17.92 31.32
CA TYR A 45 11.52 17.99 32.52
C TYR A 45 10.80 18.40 33.82
N LEU A 46 9.47 18.51 33.82
CA LEU A 46 8.76 19.08 34.98
C LEU A 46 8.73 18.13 36.18
N VAL A 47 8.63 16.82 35.96
CA VAL A 47 8.60 15.80 37.02
C VAL A 47 9.32 14.50 36.62
N PRO A 48 9.94 13.77 37.56
CA PRO A 48 10.43 12.42 37.30
C PRO A 48 9.30 11.46 36.87
N GLY A 49 9.55 10.63 35.85
CA GLY A 49 8.58 9.65 35.36
C GLY A 49 7.55 10.19 34.36
N MET A 50 7.81 11.35 33.75
CA MET A 50 6.96 11.94 32.69
C MET A 50 6.91 11.10 31.41
N ASP A 51 7.87 10.19 31.24
CA ASP A 51 7.94 9.19 30.18
C ASP A 51 7.03 7.97 30.43
N HIS A 52 6.17 7.98 31.45
CA HIS A 52 5.34 6.82 31.79
C HIS A 52 3.85 7.18 31.93
N TRP A 53 2.96 6.30 31.44
CA TRP A 53 1.51 6.54 31.39
C TRP A 53 0.87 6.87 32.75
N ARG A 54 1.47 6.39 33.85
CA ARG A 54 0.98 6.61 35.22
C ARG A 54 0.85 8.08 35.60
N ILE A 55 1.60 8.97 34.96
CA ILE A 55 1.44 10.42 35.16
C ILE A 55 0.04 10.92 34.77
N PHE A 56 -0.66 10.18 33.91
CA PHE A 56 -2.03 10.49 33.52
C PHE A 56 -3.06 9.77 34.40
N ALA A 57 -2.65 8.86 35.28
CA ALA A 57 -3.56 8.10 36.15
C ALA A 57 -3.82 8.78 37.50
N ASP A 58 -3.14 9.89 37.78
CA ASP A 58 -3.32 10.71 38.98
C ASP A 58 -3.65 12.15 38.57
N GLU A 59 -4.71 12.72 39.14
CA GLU A 59 -5.21 14.05 38.77
C GLU A 59 -4.16 15.16 38.96
N SER A 60 -3.38 15.11 40.04
CA SER A 60 -2.39 16.14 40.36
C SER A 60 -1.26 16.17 39.34
N THR A 61 -0.80 15.00 38.91
CA THR A 61 0.27 14.89 37.91
C THR A 61 -0.25 15.08 36.49
N ALA A 62 -1.48 14.64 36.19
CA ALA A 62 -2.11 14.88 34.89
C ALA A 62 -2.38 16.36 34.62
N SER A 63 -2.60 17.15 35.68
CA SER A 63 -2.80 18.61 35.59
C SER A 63 -1.59 19.36 34.98
N LEU A 64 -0.40 18.76 35.00
CA LEU A 64 0.77 19.30 34.32
C LEU A 64 0.55 19.41 32.80
N PHE A 65 -0.33 18.59 32.23
CA PHE A 65 -0.69 18.60 30.82
C PHE A 65 -2.04 19.29 30.55
N SER A 66 -2.60 19.98 31.54
CA SER A 66 -3.80 20.79 31.34
C SER A 66 -3.48 22.05 30.53
N MET A 67 -4.46 22.56 29.81
CA MET A 67 -4.37 23.82 29.08
C MET A 67 -5.08 24.94 29.85
N SER A 68 -4.55 26.16 29.75
CA SER A 68 -5.28 27.35 30.18
C SER A 68 -6.56 27.53 29.35
N ASP A 69 -7.56 28.27 29.86
CA ASP A 69 -8.79 28.54 29.09
C ASP A 69 -8.49 29.21 27.75
N ARG A 70 -7.45 30.06 27.70
CA ARG A 70 -6.99 30.72 26.48
C ARG A 70 -6.48 29.70 25.46
N ASP A 71 -5.57 28.82 25.88
CA ASP A 71 -4.98 27.82 24.98
C ASP A 71 -6.02 26.78 24.57
N PHE A 72 -6.87 26.36 25.49
CA PHE A 72 -7.93 25.40 25.22
C PHE A 72 -8.90 25.92 24.15
N ASN A 73 -9.37 27.16 24.30
CA ASN A 73 -10.24 27.80 23.29
C ASN A 73 -9.52 27.97 21.94
N TYR A 74 -8.24 28.31 21.96
CA TYR A 74 -7.42 28.39 20.74
C TYR A 74 -7.34 27.03 20.03
N VAL A 75 -7.00 25.96 20.75
CA VAL A 75 -6.92 24.59 20.20
C VAL A 75 -8.29 24.09 19.74
N GLN A 76 -9.35 24.35 20.50
CA GLN A 76 -10.72 23.96 20.14
C GLN A 76 -11.18 24.57 18.83
N SER A 77 -10.71 25.77 18.48
CA SER A 77 -11.01 26.37 17.17
C SER A 77 -10.50 25.54 15.98
N PHE A 78 -9.45 24.72 16.19
CA PHE A 78 -8.89 23.81 15.18
C PHE A 78 -9.52 22.41 15.18
N ALA A 79 -10.44 22.11 16.10
CA ALA A 79 -11.20 20.86 16.11
C ALA A 79 -12.36 20.85 15.10
N ARG A 80 -12.64 22.00 14.49
CA ARG A 80 -13.72 22.21 13.53
C ARG A 80 -13.23 21.97 12.09
N LEU A 81 -14.05 21.35 11.24
CA LEU A 81 -13.78 21.26 9.81
C LEU A 81 -13.88 22.66 9.20
N SER A 82 -12.81 23.11 8.53
CA SER A 82 -12.83 24.38 7.81
C SER A 82 -13.98 24.38 6.80
N ALA A 83 -14.82 25.42 6.85
CA ALA A 83 -16.01 25.64 6.03
C ALA A 83 -17.33 24.95 6.42
N THR A 84 -17.44 24.25 7.57
CA THR A 84 -18.73 23.69 8.04
C THR A 84 -18.94 23.91 9.55
N ASP A 85 -20.16 23.70 10.08
CA ASP A 85 -20.43 23.61 11.53
C ASP A 85 -20.03 22.25 12.15
N LYS A 86 -19.34 21.40 11.39
CA LYS A 86 -18.95 20.05 11.82
C LYS A 86 -17.58 20.02 12.48
N PHE A 87 -17.37 19.02 13.32
CA PHE A 87 -16.10 18.76 14.01
C PHE A 87 -15.40 17.53 13.44
N TYR A 88 -14.08 17.42 13.61
CA TYR A 88 -13.34 16.24 13.15
C TYR A 88 -13.84 14.96 13.82
N CYS A 89 -14.27 15.05 15.09
CA CYS A 89 -14.95 13.97 15.78
C CYS A 89 -16.45 14.27 15.95
N GLU A 90 -17.29 13.54 15.21
CA GLU A 90 -18.77 13.52 15.33
C GLU A 90 -19.28 12.21 15.96
N GLU A 91 -18.38 11.40 16.53
CA GLU A 91 -18.74 10.13 17.19
C GLU A 91 -19.61 10.36 18.43
N SER A 92 -20.38 9.34 18.82
CA SER A 92 -21.31 9.43 19.96
C SER A 92 -20.66 9.79 21.30
N PHE A 93 -19.37 9.50 21.46
CA PHE A 93 -18.58 9.86 22.65
C PHE A 93 -17.99 11.28 22.59
N CYS A 94 -18.11 11.97 21.45
CA CYS A 94 -17.55 13.29 21.23
C CYS A 94 -18.61 14.39 21.39
N THR A 95 -18.22 15.46 22.08
CA THR A 95 -18.97 16.72 22.14
C THR A 95 -18.09 17.82 21.57
N THR A 96 -18.50 18.45 20.47
CA THR A 96 -17.73 19.53 19.82
C THR A 96 -16.27 19.16 19.48
N GLY A 97 -16.05 17.94 18.97
CA GLY A 97 -14.72 17.44 18.63
C GLY A 97 -13.87 16.98 19.82
N ILE A 98 -14.44 16.90 21.02
CA ILE A 98 -13.73 16.57 22.26
C ILE A 98 -14.38 15.37 22.95
N PHE A 99 -13.55 14.45 23.43
CA PHE A 99 -13.93 13.42 24.39
C PHE A 99 -13.47 13.83 25.79
N THR A 100 -14.37 13.82 26.76
CA THR A 100 -14.07 14.08 28.17
C THR A 100 -14.59 12.92 29.01
N PRO A 101 -13.73 12.17 29.72
CA PRO A 101 -14.19 11.09 30.58
C PRO A 101 -14.92 11.64 31.82
N THR A 102 -15.81 10.86 32.42
CA THR A 102 -16.66 11.31 33.54
C THR A 102 -15.89 11.64 34.82
N HIS A 103 -14.66 11.11 34.98
CA HIS A 103 -13.77 11.44 36.10
C HIS A 103 -12.94 12.71 35.87
N CYS A 104 -13.10 13.39 34.72
CA CYS A 104 -12.45 14.66 34.39
C CYS A 104 -13.33 15.89 34.72
N ASN A 105 -13.72 16.08 35.97
CA ASN A 105 -14.62 17.18 36.36
C ASN A 105 -13.93 18.52 36.68
N THR A 106 -12.64 18.49 37.04
CA THR A 106 -11.87 19.66 37.54
C THR A 106 -10.68 19.96 36.64
N SER A 107 -9.57 19.21 36.77
CA SER A 107 -8.35 19.41 35.98
C SER A 107 -7.97 18.11 35.27
N CYS A 108 -7.73 18.20 33.96
CA CYS A 108 -7.30 17.07 33.16
C CYS A 108 -6.29 17.47 32.11
N ALA A 109 -5.43 16.50 31.81
CA ALA A 109 -4.53 16.56 30.67
C ALA A 109 -5.33 16.71 29.37
N VAL A 110 -4.83 17.50 28.43
CA VAL A 110 -5.39 17.62 27.08
C VAL A 110 -4.49 16.89 26.11
N LEU A 111 -5.00 15.79 25.55
CA LEU A 111 -4.33 15.01 24.51
C LEU A 111 -4.74 15.52 23.13
N LEU A 112 -3.76 16.01 22.37
CA LEU A 112 -3.97 16.38 20.97
C LEU A 112 -3.96 15.13 20.09
N ALA A 113 -5.00 14.92 19.29
CA ALA A 113 -5.09 13.79 18.37
C ALA A 113 -5.40 14.24 16.94
N GLY A 114 -5.08 13.38 15.97
CA GLY A 114 -5.25 13.61 14.54
C GLY A 114 -6.71 13.38 14.13
N HIS A 115 -6.93 12.46 13.19
CA HIS A 115 -8.27 12.06 12.80
C HIS A 115 -8.78 10.89 13.67
N PRO A 116 -10.09 10.86 14.02
CA PRO A 116 -10.64 9.87 14.95
C PRO A 116 -10.77 8.46 14.37
N ASP A 117 -10.82 8.31 13.06
CA ASP A 117 -10.77 7.01 12.37
C ASP A 117 -9.47 6.24 12.69
N GLU A 118 -8.35 6.95 12.79
CA GLU A 118 -7.05 6.37 13.13
C GLU A 118 -6.79 6.30 14.64
N THR A 119 -7.25 7.32 15.38
CA THR A 119 -6.84 7.56 16.78
C THR A 119 -7.94 7.37 17.81
N GLY A 120 -9.19 7.12 17.38
CA GLY A 120 -10.36 6.98 18.26
C GLY A 120 -10.27 5.82 19.26
N PHE A 121 -9.41 4.82 18.98
CA PHE A 121 -9.14 3.71 19.90
C PHE A 121 -8.69 4.17 21.29
N VAL A 122 -8.06 5.35 21.39
CA VAL A 122 -7.52 5.89 22.63
C VAL A 122 -8.58 6.07 23.71
N VAL A 123 -9.84 6.28 23.33
CA VAL A 123 -10.97 6.43 24.25
C VAL A 123 -11.13 5.18 25.13
N GLN A 124 -11.02 3.99 24.53
CA GLN A 124 -11.13 2.73 25.27
C GLN A 124 -9.99 2.57 26.27
N HIS A 125 -8.76 2.89 25.87
CA HIS A 125 -7.60 2.86 26.77
C HIS A 125 -7.70 3.87 27.91
N ILE A 126 -8.18 5.10 27.64
CA ILE A 126 -8.37 6.12 28.68
C ILE A 126 -9.39 5.65 29.73
N LEU A 127 -10.49 5.03 29.29
CA LEU A 127 -11.52 4.52 30.19
C LEU A 127 -11.05 3.30 31.00
N GLU A 128 -10.40 2.32 30.35
CA GLU A 128 -9.89 1.12 31.02
C GLU A 128 -8.81 1.46 32.04
N MET A 129 -7.84 2.29 31.67
CA MET A 129 -6.73 2.69 32.52
C MET A 129 -7.07 3.83 33.48
N LYS A 130 -8.30 4.36 33.43
CA LYS A 130 -8.81 5.47 34.26
C LYS A 130 -7.91 6.72 34.20
N LEU A 131 -7.51 7.11 32.99
CA LEU A 131 -6.61 8.26 32.80
C LEU A 131 -7.38 9.59 32.88
N PHE A 132 -6.84 10.57 33.60
CA PHE A 132 -7.33 11.96 33.70
C PHE A 132 -6.96 12.76 32.45
N VAL A 133 -7.45 12.29 31.30
CA VAL A 133 -7.10 12.81 29.97
C VAL A 133 -8.38 13.05 29.19
N ARG A 134 -8.56 14.27 28.70
CA ARG A 134 -9.52 14.59 27.63
C ARG A 134 -8.79 14.60 26.30
N VAL A 135 -9.51 14.24 25.23
CA VAL A 135 -8.93 14.15 23.88
C VAL A 135 -9.60 15.17 22.99
N ILE A 136 -8.78 15.92 22.25
CA ILE A 136 -9.26 16.86 21.24
C ILE A 136 -8.72 16.44 19.87
N TRP A 137 -9.64 16.19 18.93
CA TRP A 137 -9.28 15.82 17.56
C TRP A 137 -9.17 17.08 16.70
N VAL A 138 -7.95 17.45 16.35
CA VAL A 138 -7.63 18.62 15.54
C VAL A 138 -7.34 18.28 14.07
N GLY A 139 -7.48 16.99 13.70
CA GLY A 139 -7.32 16.51 12.34
C GLY A 139 -5.94 16.85 11.74
N PRO A 140 -5.87 17.43 10.53
CA PRO A 140 -4.60 17.76 9.87
C PRO A 140 -3.82 18.87 10.58
N ASN A 141 -4.45 19.64 11.48
CA ASN A 141 -3.77 20.69 12.24
C ASN A 141 -2.76 20.13 13.25
N LEU A 142 -2.85 18.83 13.59
CA LEU A 142 -1.86 18.16 14.43
C LEU A 142 -0.44 18.26 13.86
N LYS A 143 -0.30 18.45 12.54
CA LYS A 143 1.02 18.54 11.89
C LYS A 143 1.87 19.72 12.39
N TRP A 144 1.25 20.85 12.74
CA TRP A 144 1.95 22.10 13.07
C TRP A 144 1.60 22.66 14.45
N LEU A 145 0.39 22.36 14.96
CA LEU A 145 -0.11 22.92 16.22
C LEU A 145 0.78 22.61 17.44
N PRO A 146 1.33 21.38 17.61
CA PRO A 146 2.24 21.10 18.71
C PRO A 146 3.49 21.99 18.74
N ASP A 147 4.03 22.35 17.58
CA ASP A 147 5.22 23.20 17.49
C ASP A 147 4.91 24.64 17.91
N THR A 148 3.76 25.16 17.48
CA THR A 148 3.27 26.49 17.88
C THR A 148 3.04 26.56 19.39
N LEU A 149 2.36 25.56 19.97
CA LEU A 149 2.08 25.51 21.41
C LEU A 149 3.37 25.36 22.22
N THR A 150 4.29 24.49 21.78
CA THR A 150 5.59 24.30 22.43
C THR A 150 6.37 25.61 22.48
N ALA A 151 6.45 26.35 21.36
CA ALA A 151 7.12 27.64 21.32
C ALA A 151 6.46 28.67 22.27
N SER A 152 5.12 28.69 22.33
CA SER A 152 4.38 29.56 23.24
C SER A 152 4.70 29.26 24.71
N TYR A 153 4.69 27.97 25.10
CA TYR A 153 4.91 27.55 26.48
C TYR A 153 6.33 27.84 26.96
N LEU A 154 7.32 27.73 26.07
CA LEU A 154 8.70 28.10 26.35
C LEU A 154 8.85 29.62 26.54
N ASN A 155 8.18 30.42 25.71
CA ASN A 155 8.24 31.89 25.81
C ASN A 155 7.56 32.41 27.08
N GLU A 156 6.42 31.84 27.44
CA GLU A 156 5.65 32.21 28.63
C GLU A 156 6.24 31.60 29.93
N LYS A 157 7.24 30.70 29.83
CA LYS A 157 7.87 29.97 30.94
C LYS A 157 6.83 29.27 31.82
N THR A 158 5.87 28.61 31.17
CA THR A 158 4.81 27.89 31.88
C THR A 158 5.36 26.64 32.57
N ASN A 159 4.72 26.24 33.68
CA ASN A 159 4.96 24.93 34.29
C ASN A 159 4.04 23.85 33.71
N HIS A 160 3.58 24.04 32.47
CA HIS A 160 2.72 23.10 31.76
C HIS A 160 3.47 22.42 30.63
N SER A 161 3.09 21.18 30.36
CA SER A 161 3.62 20.38 29.26
C SER A 161 2.52 20.08 28.24
N LEU A 162 2.92 19.48 27.13
CA LEU A 162 2.05 19.11 26.03
C LEU A 162 2.14 17.62 25.77
N VAL A 163 1.02 16.98 25.45
CA VAL A 163 1.00 15.60 24.99
C VAL A 163 0.16 15.46 23.73
N LEU A 164 0.66 14.70 22.77
CA LEU A 164 -0.03 14.38 21.52
C LEU A 164 -0.02 12.87 21.24
N LEU A 165 -1.05 12.39 20.56
CA LEU A 165 -1.17 11.04 20.04
C LEU A 165 -0.86 11.04 18.54
N SER A 166 0.16 10.27 18.14
CA SER A 166 0.53 10.07 16.74
C SER A 166 1.09 8.66 16.53
N HIS A 167 1.51 8.35 15.31
CA HIS A 167 2.29 7.15 15.01
C HIS A 167 3.74 7.49 14.67
N MET A 168 4.64 6.54 14.87
CA MET A 168 6.01 6.57 14.40
C MET A 168 6.24 5.38 13.46
N PRO A 169 7.01 5.55 12.37
CA PRO A 169 7.45 6.84 11.80
C PRO A 169 6.28 7.65 11.20
N SER A 170 6.28 8.98 11.35
CA SER A 170 5.33 9.90 10.70
C SER A 170 5.95 11.27 10.48
N PRO A 171 5.41 12.14 9.62
CA PRO A 171 5.93 13.49 9.42
C PRO A 171 6.03 14.34 10.70
N ILE A 172 5.26 13.99 11.73
CA ILE A 172 5.27 14.65 13.04
C ILE A 172 6.42 14.10 13.89
N THR A 173 6.59 12.78 13.91
CA THR A 173 7.55 12.07 14.79
C THR A 173 8.87 11.71 14.11
N MET A 174 9.13 12.22 12.89
CA MET A 174 10.31 11.89 12.07
C MET A 174 11.66 12.12 12.77
N TRP A 175 11.71 13.01 13.76
CA TRP A 175 12.93 13.38 14.49
C TRP A 175 13.18 12.50 15.72
N ASP A 176 13.32 11.18 15.49
CA ASP A 176 13.70 10.16 16.48
C ASP A 176 14.43 10.75 17.71
N ASN A 177 13.84 10.55 18.90
CA ASN A 177 14.29 10.94 20.24
C ASN A 177 14.88 12.35 20.45
N SER A 178 14.85 13.23 19.45
CA SER A 178 15.48 14.56 19.48
C SER A 178 14.48 15.70 19.54
N LYS A 179 13.21 15.44 19.19
CA LYS A 179 12.11 16.40 19.35
C LYS A 179 11.08 15.97 20.38
N PHE A 180 10.82 14.67 20.47
CA PHE A 180 9.78 14.12 21.35
C PHE A 180 10.31 12.98 22.22
N MET A 181 9.79 12.93 23.44
CA MET A 181 9.85 11.78 24.34
C MET A 181 8.58 10.96 24.16
N SER A 182 8.70 9.64 24.03
CA SER A 182 7.56 8.73 23.97
C SER A 182 7.14 8.31 25.38
N VAL A 183 5.83 8.34 25.65
CA VAL A 183 5.25 7.80 26.89
C VAL A 183 5.17 6.28 26.79
N ALA A 184 5.76 5.59 27.76
CA ALA A 184 5.69 4.15 27.93
C ALA A 184 4.31 3.74 28.46
N PHE A 185 3.66 2.83 27.71
CA PHE A 185 2.41 2.17 28.06
C PHE A 185 2.69 0.74 28.57
N PRO A 186 1.77 0.13 29.33
CA PRO A 186 1.95 -1.24 29.75
C PRO A 186 1.87 -2.20 28.54
N PRO A 187 2.40 -3.43 28.64
CA PRO A 187 2.32 -4.42 27.56
C PRO A 187 0.89 -4.68 27.12
N CYS A 188 0.68 -4.93 25.83
CA CYS A 188 -0.64 -5.12 25.24
C CYS A 188 -1.52 -6.15 25.99
N GLU A 189 -0.94 -7.25 26.44
CA GLU A 189 -1.64 -8.37 27.10
C GLU A 189 -2.26 -7.97 28.45
N THR A 190 -1.84 -6.83 29.00
CA THR A 190 -2.38 -6.30 30.26
C THR A 190 -3.70 -5.55 30.09
N LEU A 191 -4.06 -5.17 28.86
CA LEU A 191 -5.25 -4.39 28.53
C LEU A 191 -6.30 -5.29 27.88
N GLN A 192 -7.48 -5.40 28.50
CA GLN A 192 -8.59 -6.19 27.99
C GLN A 192 -9.15 -5.59 26.70
N THR A 193 -9.19 -4.26 26.60
CA THR A 193 -9.68 -3.58 25.38
C THR A 193 -8.81 -3.86 24.18
N SER A 194 -7.52 -4.21 24.35
CA SER A 194 -6.63 -4.56 23.25
C SER A 194 -7.09 -5.76 22.43
N GLN A 195 -7.97 -6.62 22.95
CA GLN A 195 -8.61 -7.67 22.15
C GLN A 195 -9.55 -7.10 21.06
N ASN A 196 -10.13 -5.93 21.30
CA ASN A 196 -11.08 -5.27 20.38
C ASN A 196 -10.41 -4.18 19.55
N VAL A 197 -9.55 -3.36 20.16
CA VAL A 197 -8.86 -2.24 19.50
C VAL A 197 -7.47 -2.60 18.95
N GLY A 198 -6.92 -3.75 19.32
CA GLY A 198 -5.59 -4.21 18.92
C GLY A 198 -4.45 -3.58 19.75
N CYS A 199 -3.25 -4.15 19.60
CA CYS A 199 -2.04 -3.74 20.32
C CYS A 199 -1.42 -2.43 19.81
N LYS A 200 -2.17 -1.32 19.81
CA LYS A 200 -1.82 -0.06 19.11
C LYS A 200 -0.47 0.55 19.50
N TYR A 201 -0.02 0.37 20.74
CA TYR A 201 1.25 0.91 21.24
C TYR A 201 2.46 -0.03 21.02
N GLU A 202 2.23 -1.25 20.54
CA GLU A 202 3.28 -2.20 20.17
C GLU A 202 3.76 -1.97 18.73
N LEU A 203 4.92 -2.53 18.39
CA LEU A 203 5.46 -2.48 17.03
C LEU A 203 4.62 -3.34 16.08
N HIS A 204 4.00 -2.68 15.11
CA HIS A 204 3.28 -3.28 14.00
C HIS A 204 4.21 -3.46 12.81
N ARG A 205 4.12 -4.62 12.15
CA ARG A 205 4.80 -4.84 10.88
C ARG A 205 4.08 -4.06 9.79
N LEU A 206 4.84 -3.33 8.98
CA LEU A 206 4.33 -2.70 7.75
C LEU A 206 4.54 -3.69 6.60
N VAL A 207 3.48 -4.38 6.19
CA VAL A 207 3.59 -5.49 5.23
C VAL A 207 2.92 -5.16 3.90
N LYS A 208 3.38 -5.83 2.85
CA LYS A 208 2.79 -5.75 1.52
C LYS A 208 1.85 -6.93 1.34
N LEU A 209 0.59 -6.66 1.02
CA LEU A 209 -0.41 -7.67 0.73
C LEU A 209 -0.81 -7.61 -0.75
N VAL A 210 -0.72 -8.74 -1.44
CA VAL A 210 -1.04 -8.85 -2.86
C VAL A 210 -2.11 -9.88 -3.13
N TRP A 211 -2.94 -9.64 -4.14
CA TRP A 211 -3.85 -10.66 -4.63
C TRP A 211 -3.10 -11.86 -5.18
N SER A 212 -3.47 -13.08 -4.78
CA SER A 212 -2.73 -14.31 -5.08
C SER A 212 -2.59 -14.59 -6.57
N ARG A 213 -3.55 -14.18 -7.41
CA ARG A 213 -3.48 -14.40 -8.87
C ARG A 213 -2.45 -13.50 -9.56
N LEU A 214 -1.92 -12.47 -8.90
CA LEU A 214 -0.89 -11.60 -9.45
C LEU A 214 0.39 -12.38 -9.78
N GLU A 215 0.75 -13.36 -8.96
CA GLU A 215 1.90 -14.24 -9.19
C GLU A 215 1.81 -14.98 -10.54
N VAL A 216 0.62 -15.46 -10.90
CA VAL A 216 0.41 -16.21 -12.15
C VAL A 216 0.21 -15.27 -13.34
N GLY A 217 -0.57 -14.20 -13.14
CA GLY A 217 -0.95 -13.25 -14.19
C GLY A 217 0.16 -12.28 -14.58
N ALA A 218 0.97 -11.86 -13.61
CA ALA A 218 2.02 -10.86 -13.79
C ALA A 218 3.21 -11.13 -12.84
N LYS A 219 3.85 -12.30 -13.01
CA LYS A 219 4.98 -12.75 -12.21
C LYS A 219 6.07 -11.68 -11.96
N PRO A 220 6.55 -10.91 -12.97
CA PRO A 220 7.53 -9.85 -12.73
C PRO A 220 7.04 -8.75 -11.78
N ALA A 221 5.76 -8.38 -11.85
CA ALA A 221 5.19 -7.39 -10.94
C ALA A 221 5.07 -7.94 -9.51
N TYR A 222 4.66 -9.21 -9.37
CA TYR A 222 4.64 -9.89 -8.08
C TYR A 222 6.03 -9.95 -7.44
N GLU A 223 7.04 -10.37 -8.19
CA GLU A 223 8.43 -10.45 -7.71
C GLU A 223 9.00 -9.06 -7.37
N ALA A 224 8.66 -8.04 -8.14
CA ALA A 224 9.04 -6.67 -7.84
C ALA A 224 8.46 -6.19 -6.51
N VAL A 225 7.16 -6.43 -6.27
CA VAL A 225 6.53 -6.11 -4.98
C VAL A 225 7.14 -6.94 -3.84
N GLN A 226 7.44 -8.21 -4.06
CA GLN A 226 8.08 -9.06 -3.06
C GLN A 226 9.46 -8.53 -2.66
N LYS A 227 10.28 -8.10 -3.64
CA LYS A 227 11.63 -7.57 -3.41
C LYS A 227 11.66 -6.11 -2.93
N MET A 228 10.59 -5.35 -3.15
CA MET A 228 10.49 -3.95 -2.75
C MET A 228 10.60 -3.79 -1.23
N SER A 229 11.55 -3.01 -0.75
CA SER A 229 11.67 -2.66 0.67
C SER A 229 12.45 -1.37 0.85
N PHE A 230 12.00 -0.52 1.78
CA PHE A 230 12.72 0.66 2.23
C PHE A 230 13.53 0.35 3.48
N SER A 231 14.81 0.77 3.47
CA SER A 231 15.58 0.90 4.70
C SER A 231 14.99 2.03 5.57
N ARG A 232 15.41 2.09 6.84
CA ARG A 232 15.04 3.18 7.73
C ARG A 232 15.37 4.55 7.13
N ASP A 233 16.58 4.73 6.62
CA ASP A 233 17.02 6.02 6.08
C ASP A 233 16.23 6.41 4.83
N ASN A 234 15.96 5.44 3.94
CA ASN A 234 15.15 5.67 2.74
C ASN A 234 13.71 6.08 3.09
N TYR A 235 13.11 5.42 4.08
CA TYR A 235 11.75 5.73 4.51
C TYR A 235 11.67 7.11 5.18
N LEU A 236 12.65 7.45 6.02
CA LEU A 236 12.73 8.76 6.65
C LEU A 236 13.00 9.89 5.64
N ASP A 237 13.84 9.65 4.62
CA ASP A 237 14.07 10.61 3.52
C ASP A 237 12.76 10.90 2.76
N LEU A 238 11.98 9.87 2.42
CA LEU A 238 10.67 10.03 1.78
C LEU A 238 9.69 10.85 2.63
N LEU A 239 9.60 10.54 3.92
CA LEU A 239 8.77 11.31 4.84
C LEU A 239 9.24 12.77 4.97
N ALA A 240 10.56 13.02 4.95
CA ALA A 240 11.13 14.36 5.06
C ALA A 240 10.76 15.22 3.85
N ARG A 241 10.91 14.64 2.64
CA ARG A 241 10.48 15.29 1.39
C ARG A 241 8.99 15.58 1.37
N TYR A 242 8.17 14.63 1.82
CA TYR A 242 6.72 14.81 1.93
C TYR A 242 6.35 15.93 2.92
N SER A 243 7.08 16.05 4.04
CA SER A 243 6.83 17.10 5.01
C SER A 243 7.07 18.50 4.43
N GLN A 244 8.09 18.63 3.59
CA GLN A 244 8.46 19.89 2.91
C GLN A 244 7.53 20.28 1.77
N GLN A 245 7.05 19.30 0.97
CA GLN A 245 6.14 19.54 -0.16
C GLN A 245 4.89 18.65 -0.07
N PRO A 246 3.97 18.92 0.87
CA PRO A 246 2.74 18.14 1.01
C PRO A 246 1.91 18.24 -0.27
N GLY A 247 1.49 17.09 -0.80
CA GLY A 247 0.70 17.01 -2.03
C GLY A 247 1.52 16.80 -3.31
N ALA A 248 2.84 16.95 -3.29
CA ALA A 248 3.71 16.69 -4.44
C ALA A 248 4.18 15.22 -4.52
N VAL A 249 3.30 14.26 -4.20
CA VAL A 249 3.65 12.85 -3.98
C VAL A 249 4.32 12.22 -5.20
N GLU A 250 3.77 12.42 -6.40
CA GLU A 250 4.32 11.86 -7.63
C GLU A 250 5.70 12.42 -7.96
N LYS A 251 5.89 13.73 -7.75
CA LYS A 251 7.16 14.40 -7.95
C LYS A 251 8.22 13.87 -7.00
N ILE A 252 7.89 13.77 -5.70
CA ILE A 252 8.78 13.22 -4.67
C ILE A 252 9.16 11.78 -5.01
N ALA A 253 8.20 10.95 -5.42
CA ALA A 253 8.47 9.57 -5.80
C ALA A 253 9.40 9.49 -7.03
N CYS A 254 9.17 10.31 -8.05
CA CYS A 254 10.00 10.34 -9.25
C CYS A 254 11.44 10.78 -8.94
N GLU A 255 11.62 11.88 -8.20
CA GLU A 255 12.92 12.38 -7.77
C GLU A 255 13.66 11.33 -6.93
N TRP A 256 12.97 10.73 -5.97
CA TRP A 256 13.55 9.69 -5.12
C TRP A 256 14.03 8.48 -5.93
N LEU A 257 13.25 8.03 -6.93
CA LEU A 257 13.66 6.93 -7.83
C LEU A 257 14.88 7.33 -8.69
N VAL A 258 14.97 8.56 -9.17
CA VAL A 258 16.15 8.98 -9.95
C VAL A 258 17.42 8.96 -9.11
N GLU A 259 17.32 9.39 -7.85
CA GLU A 259 18.44 9.54 -6.91
C GLU A 259 18.85 8.21 -6.26
N ASN A 260 17.90 7.32 -5.97
CA ASN A 260 18.12 6.11 -5.16
C ASN A 260 18.20 4.82 -5.97
N LYS A 261 18.83 4.86 -7.16
CA LYS A 261 18.97 3.70 -8.06
C LYS A 261 19.53 2.45 -7.37
N VAL A 262 20.48 2.62 -6.47
CA VAL A 262 21.09 1.50 -5.73
C VAL A 262 20.04 0.79 -4.85
N SER A 263 19.09 1.54 -4.29
CA SER A 263 18.05 1.02 -3.39
C SER A 263 16.99 0.20 -4.14
N TRP A 264 16.49 0.69 -5.28
CA TRP A 264 15.37 0.03 -5.98
C TRP A 264 15.76 -0.87 -7.14
N LYS A 265 16.96 -0.73 -7.72
CA LYS A 265 17.38 -1.61 -8.83
C LYS A 265 17.32 -3.10 -8.46
N PRO A 266 17.66 -3.53 -7.23
CA PRO A 266 17.47 -4.92 -6.79
C PRO A 266 16.01 -5.38 -6.76
N TRP A 267 15.04 -4.46 -6.73
CA TRP A 267 13.62 -4.81 -6.77
C TRP A 267 13.22 -5.33 -8.14
N ILE A 268 13.93 -4.95 -9.21
CA ILE A 268 13.63 -5.45 -10.54
C ILE A 268 14.02 -6.93 -10.61
N PRO A 269 13.08 -7.83 -10.96
CA PRO A 269 13.39 -9.23 -11.14
C PRO A 269 14.40 -9.45 -12.28
N THR A 270 15.34 -10.37 -12.08
CA THR A 270 16.25 -10.84 -13.12
C THR A 270 15.51 -11.79 -14.05
N SER A 271 15.84 -11.75 -15.34
CA SER A 271 15.08 -12.38 -16.43
C SER A 271 15.10 -13.91 -16.45
N ASP A 272 15.54 -14.58 -15.38
CA ASP A 272 15.82 -16.01 -15.39
C ASP A 272 14.54 -16.85 -15.62
N GLU A 273 13.37 -16.23 -15.47
CA GLU A 273 12.07 -16.82 -15.81
C GLU A 273 11.16 -15.83 -16.55
N LYS A 274 11.62 -15.32 -17.71
CA LYS A 274 10.78 -14.52 -18.64
C LYS A 274 9.38 -15.13 -18.77
N ASN A 275 8.34 -14.31 -18.65
CA ASN A 275 6.95 -14.77 -18.73
C ASN A 275 6.67 -15.40 -20.11
N VAL A 276 6.22 -16.65 -20.14
CA VAL A 276 5.87 -17.30 -21.41
C VAL A 276 4.51 -16.78 -21.90
N ILE A 277 4.49 -16.22 -23.10
CA ILE A 277 3.28 -15.87 -23.85
C ILE A 277 3.15 -16.77 -25.08
N TYR A 278 1.94 -17.20 -25.38
CA TYR A 278 1.67 -18.16 -26.45
C TYR A 278 1.08 -17.47 -27.68
N ILE A 279 1.57 -17.86 -28.84
CA ILE A 279 0.97 -17.56 -30.15
C ILE A 279 0.43 -18.86 -30.73
N GLY A 280 -0.84 -18.89 -31.10
CA GLY A 280 -1.42 -20.02 -31.83
C GLY A 280 -1.01 -19.95 -33.30
N GLY A 281 -0.81 -21.08 -33.95
CA GLY A 281 -0.50 -21.16 -35.37
C GLY A 281 -1.40 -22.18 -36.04
N ILE A 282 -2.18 -21.78 -37.04
CA ILE A 282 -3.02 -22.69 -37.83
C ILE A 282 -2.50 -22.71 -39.26
N PHE A 283 -1.82 -23.79 -39.63
CA PHE A 283 -1.14 -23.92 -40.92
C PHE A 283 -1.53 -25.24 -41.62
N PRO A 284 -1.61 -25.29 -42.96
CA PRO A 284 -1.82 -26.55 -43.69
C PRO A 284 -0.53 -27.36 -43.74
N ILE A 285 -0.41 -28.39 -42.88
CA ILE A 285 0.84 -29.15 -42.69
C ILE A 285 0.84 -30.49 -43.44
N SER A 286 -0.34 -31.10 -43.62
CA SER A 286 -0.48 -32.48 -44.14
C SER A 286 -1.19 -32.62 -45.50
N VAL A 287 -1.54 -31.52 -46.17
CA VAL A 287 -2.35 -31.57 -47.42
C VAL A 287 -1.46 -31.78 -48.65
N SER A 288 -1.97 -32.50 -49.66
CA SER A 288 -1.23 -32.94 -50.86
C SER A 288 -1.01 -31.87 -51.92
N THR A 289 -1.77 -30.77 -51.91
CA THR A 289 -1.70 -29.71 -52.93
C THR A 289 -0.85 -28.51 -52.50
N TYR A 290 -0.71 -28.27 -51.20
CA TYR A 290 0.11 -27.18 -50.64
C TYR A 290 0.48 -27.50 -49.19
N THR A 291 1.76 -27.35 -48.85
CA THR A 291 2.27 -27.53 -47.48
C THR A 291 3.00 -26.28 -47.00
N ALA A 292 2.48 -25.65 -45.95
CA ALA A 292 3.01 -24.41 -45.37
C ALA A 292 4.21 -24.62 -44.43
N LYS A 293 4.93 -25.73 -44.54
CA LYS A 293 6.04 -26.07 -43.63
C LYS A 293 7.12 -24.98 -43.60
N GLY A 294 7.36 -24.32 -44.74
CA GLY A 294 8.28 -23.19 -44.83
C GLY A 294 7.81 -21.96 -44.03
N ILE A 295 6.51 -21.67 -44.03
CA ILE A 295 5.92 -20.55 -43.27
C ILE A 295 5.98 -20.84 -41.78
N VAL A 296 5.69 -22.09 -41.36
CA VAL A 296 5.86 -22.52 -39.97
C VAL A 296 7.31 -22.28 -39.53
N ARG A 297 8.28 -22.68 -40.35
CA ARG A 297 9.70 -22.48 -40.03
C ARG A 297 10.09 -21.00 -39.97
N ALA A 298 9.59 -20.18 -40.90
CA ALA A 298 9.82 -18.74 -40.89
C ALA A 298 9.24 -18.08 -39.63
N ALA A 299 8.05 -18.49 -39.20
CA ALA A 299 7.43 -18.03 -37.97
C ALA A 299 8.25 -18.44 -36.73
N GLU A 300 8.74 -19.68 -36.66
CA GLU A 300 9.66 -20.11 -35.59
C GLU A 300 10.93 -19.26 -35.53
N MET A 301 11.57 -19.00 -36.68
CA MET A 301 12.76 -18.16 -36.76
C MET A 301 12.48 -16.71 -36.31
N ALA A 302 11.31 -16.18 -36.64
CA ALA A 302 10.89 -14.86 -36.18
C ALA A 302 10.71 -14.82 -34.64
N LEU A 303 10.11 -15.86 -34.05
CA LEU A 303 10.00 -15.98 -32.59
C LEU A 303 11.38 -16.08 -31.93
N GLU A 304 12.29 -16.89 -32.49
CA GLU A 304 13.68 -17.01 -32.02
C GLU A 304 14.39 -15.65 -32.04
N ALA A 305 14.27 -14.90 -33.14
CA ALA A 305 14.86 -13.57 -33.29
C ALA A 305 14.30 -12.55 -32.29
N VAL A 306 12.99 -12.56 -32.01
CA VAL A 306 12.38 -11.68 -31.00
C VAL A 306 12.83 -12.07 -29.60
N ASN A 307 12.82 -13.35 -29.25
CA ASN A 307 13.22 -13.83 -27.93
C ASN A 307 14.70 -13.58 -27.60
N ALA A 308 15.56 -13.57 -28.62
CA ALA A 308 16.97 -13.25 -28.52
C ALA A 308 17.26 -11.74 -28.40
N ASN A 309 16.26 -10.87 -28.61
CA ASN A 309 16.42 -9.43 -28.55
C ASN A 309 16.04 -8.89 -27.17
N ASP A 310 17.01 -8.34 -26.43
CA ASP A 310 16.78 -7.80 -25.09
C ASP A 310 16.07 -6.44 -25.05
N THR A 311 15.76 -5.86 -26.21
CA THR A 311 14.99 -4.61 -26.32
C THR A 311 13.52 -4.83 -26.67
N ILE A 312 13.19 -5.94 -27.32
CA ILE A 312 11.82 -6.27 -27.76
C ILE A 312 11.27 -7.33 -26.83
N LEU A 313 10.15 -7.03 -26.15
CA LEU A 313 9.51 -7.96 -25.20
C LEU A 313 10.51 -8.53 -24.17
N ARG A 314 11.42 -7.69 -23.67
CA ARG A 314 12.53 -8.06 -22.77
C ARG A 314 12.14 -9.05 -21.67
N ASP A 315 10.96 -8.86 -21.08
CA ASP A 315 10.49 -9.60 -19.90
C ASP A 315 9.62 -10.83 -20.27
N TYR A 316 9.49 -11.15 -21.56
CA TYR A 316 8.64 -12.22 -22.08
C TYR A 316 9.40 -13.20 -22.98
N ASN A 317 8.90 -14.43 -23.02
CA ASN A 317 9.36 -15.47 -23.93
C ASN A 317 8.17 -15.92 -24.79
N LEU A 318 8.24 -15.68 -26.10
CA LEU A 318 7.23 -16.10 -27.06
C LEU A 318 7.38 -17.59 -27.35
N LYS A 319 6.28 -18.33 -27.26
CA LYS A 319 6.20 -19.71 -27.75
C LYS A 319 5.05 -19.87 -28.73
N MET A 320 5.30 -20.51 -29.86
CA MET A 320 4.26 -20.84 -30.82
C MET A 320 3.70 -22.24 -30.56
N LYS A 321 2.39 -22.41 -30.71
CA LYS A 321 1.71 -23.70 -30.70
C LYS A 321 1.06 -23.90 -32.06
N VAL A 322 1.60 -24.83 -32.83
CA VAL A 322 1.19 -25.08 -34.21
C VAL A 322 0.19 -26.23 -34.27
N ASN A 323 -0.91 -26.02 -34.99
CA ASN A 323 -1.91 -27.03 -35.31
C ASN A 323 -2.19 -27.05 -36.82
N ASN A 324 -2.62 -28.21 -37.30
CA ASN A 324 -2.87 -28.46 -38.71
C ASN A 324 -4.29 -28.02 -39.10
N GLY A 325 -4.40 -27.00 -39.96
CA GLY A 325 -5.69 -26.51 -40.47
C GLY A 325 -6.22 -27.22 -41.72
N GLU A 326 -5.41 -28.09 -42.34
CA GLU A 326 -5.74 -28.85 -43.56
C GLU A 326 -6.37 -28.05 -44.72
N CYS A 327 -6.23 -26.72 -44.74
CA CYS A 327 -6.90 -25.85 -45.73
C CYS A 327 -8.45 -25.99 -45.73
N LYS A 328 -9.03 -26.58 -44.68
CA LYS A 328 -10.48 -26.84 -44.54
C LYS A 328 -11.07 -25.95 -43.46
N ALA A 329 -12.16 -25.24 -43.78
CA ALA A 329 -12.84 -24.35 -42.84
C ALA A 329 -13.21 -25.03 -41.52
N GLU A 330 -13.68 -26.28 -41.56
CA GLU A 330 -14.05 -27.06 -40.37
C GLU A 330 -12.84 -27.36 -39.47
N ALA A 331 -11.70 -27.75 -40.05
CA ALA A 331 -10.48 -28.04 -39.30
C ALA A 331 -9.88 -26.76 -38.66
N VAL A 332 -9.92 -25.65 -39.38
CA VAL A 332 -9.52 -24.33 -38.86
C VAL A 332 -10.42 -23.90 -37.71
N MET A 333 -11.75 -24.01 -37.84
CA MET A 333 -12.68 -23.61 -36.77
C MET A 333 -12.60 -24.50 -35.53
N ASN A 334 -12.45 -25.82 -35.69
CA ASN A 334 -12.25 -26.73 -34.55
C ASN A 334 -10.96 -26.39 -33.79
N THR A 335 -9.88 -26.08 -34.52
CA THR A 335 -8.60 -25.66 -33.93
C THR A 335 -8.71 -24.29 -33.24
N PHE A 336 -9.45 -23.36 -33.84
CA PHE A 336 -9.73 -22.06 -33.25
C PHE A 336 -10.50 -22.18 -31.93
N ILE A 337 -11.59 -22.95 -31.94
CA ILE A 337 -12.38 -23.29 -30.75
C ILE A 337 -11.48 -23.93 -29.68
N TYR A 338 -10.58 -24.83 -30.08
CA TYR A 338 -9.61 -25.44 -29.17
C TYR A 338 -8.71 -24.41 -28.49
N TYR A 339 -8.19 -23.43 -29.23
CA TYR A 339 -7.35 -22.37 -28.65
C TYR A 339 -8.11 -21.42 -27.72
N VAL A 340 -9.33 -21.05 -28.07
CA VAL A 340 -10.08 -19.99 -27.39
C VAL A 340 -10.92 -20.53 -26.22
N LEU A 341 -11.64 -21.64 -26.40
CA LEU A 341 -12.61 -22.13 -25.42
C LEU A 341 -12.02 -23.06 -24.37
N PHE A 342 -11.00 -23.85 -24.71
CA PHE A 342 -10.48 -24.85 -23.77
C PHE A 342 -9.44 -24.30 -22.78
N SER A 343 -9.14 -23.00 -22.81
CA SER A 343 -8.22 -22.33 -21.87
C SER A 343 -6.83 -23.00 -21.77
N VAL A 344 -6.47 -23.81 -22.76
CA VAL A 344 -5.24 -24.62 -22.79
C VAL A 344 -4.00 -23.71 -22.67
N TYR A 345 -4.14 -22.47 -23.11
CA TYR A 345 -3.13 -21.42 -22.99
C TYR A 345 -3.74 -20.17 -22.36
N LYS A 346 -3.76 -20.09 -21.02
CA LYS A 346 -4.18 -18.90 -20.25
C LYS A 346 -3.45 -17.59 -20.64
N LYS A 347 -2.36 -17.69 -21.41
CA LYS A 347 -1.51 -16.59 -21.90
C LYS A 347 -1.44 -16.56 -23.43
N LEU A 348 -2.50 -16.98 -24.14
CA LEU A 348 -2.60 -16.85 -25.60
C LEU A 348 -2.82 -15.38 -25.97
N VAL A 349 -1.91 -14.79 -26.74
CA VAL A 349 -2.00 -13.37 -27.12
C VAL A 349 -2.57 -13.14 -28.51
N GLY A 350 -2.58 -14.18 -29.34
CA GLY A 350 -3.11 -14.11 -30.70
C GLY A 350 -2.88 -15.42 -31.45
N ILE A 351 -3.46 -15.50 -32.64
CA ILE A 351 -3.32 -16.66 -33.52
C ILE A 351 -2.88 -16.17 -34.91
N LEU A 352 -1.90 -16.86 -35.47
CA LEU A 352 -1.39 -16.70 -36.82
C LEU A 352 -2.05 -17.73 -37.73
N GLY A 353 -2.60 -17.26 -38.85
CA GLY A 353 -3.21 -18.09 -39.87
C GLY A 353 -2.71 -17.73 -41.26
N GLU A 354 -2.78 -18.70 -42.16
CA GLU A 354 -2.49 -18.51 -43.58
C GLU A 354 -3.78 -18.44 -44.41
N GLU A 355 -3.74 -17.71 -45.53
CA GLU A 355 -4.84 -17.67 -46.49
C GLU A 355 -4.83 -18.87 -47.44
N CYS A 356 -5.61 -19.89 -47.07
CA CYS A 356 -6.13 -20.85 -48.02
C CYS A 356 -7.32 -20.22 -48.76
N ILE A 357 -7.11 -19.88 -50.02
CA ILE A 357 -8.05 -19.18 -50.93
C ILE A 357 -9.50 -19.63 -50.66
N SER A 358 -10.34 -18.70 -50.19
CA SER A 358 -11.80 -18.74 -49.93
C SER A 358 -12.36 -19.11 -48.54
N ASN A 359 -11.60 -19.63 -47.58
CA ASN A 359 -12.17 -20.14 -46.30
C ASN A 359 -12.10 -19.20 -45.07
N ASN A 360 -11.59 -17.96 -45.20
CA ASN A 360 -11.26 -17.10 -44.05
C ASN A 360 -12.38 -16.23 -43.48
N ILE A 361 -13.56 -16.18 -44.11
CA ILE A 361 -14.68 -15.33 -43.66
C ILE A 361 -15.21 -15.79 -42.29
N CYS A 362 -15.22 -17.10 -42.01
CA CYS A 362 -15.80 -17.62 -40.76
C CYS A 362 -14.95 -17.34 -39.51
N SER A 363 -13.63 -17.48 -39.57
CA SER A 363 -12.75 -17.30 -38.39
C SER A 363 -12.69 -15.85 -37.93
N GLN A 364 -12.67 -14.91 -38.88
CA GLN A 364 -12.61 -13.47 -38.60
C GLN A 364 -13.91 -12.94 -37.98
N CYS A 365 -15.06 -13.52 -38.35
CA CYS A 365 -16.35 -13.21 -37.73
C CYS A 365 -16.39 -13.59 -36.24
N VAL A 366 -15.74 -14.68 -35.84
CA VAL A 366 -15.74 -15.14 -34.44
C VAL A 366 -14.71 -14.39 -33.60
N THR A 367 -13.56 -14.02 -34.16
CA THR A 367 -12.53 -13.24 -33.44
C THR A 367 -12.94 -11.81 -33.13
N ASN A 368 -13.83 -11.21 -33.92
CA ASN A 368 -14.35 -9.87 -33.60
C ASN A 368 -15.27 -9.86 -32.35
N ASN A 369 -15.76 -11.02 -31.91
CA ASN A 369 -16.60 -11.15 -30.71
C ASN A 369 -15.84 -11.60 -29.45
N ILE A 370 -14.56 -11.95 -29.57
CA ILE A 370 -13.74 -12.47 -28.48
C ILE A 370 -12.41 -11.71 -28.54
N ASN A 371 -12.00 -10.99 -27.49
CA ASN A 371 -10.84 -10.07 -27.43
C ASN A 371 -9.44 -10.72 -27.67
N HIS A 372 -9.28 -11.57 -28.69
CA HIS A 372 -8.04 -12.18 -29.15
C HIS A 372 -7.83 -11.81 -30.63
N PRO A 373 -6.80 -11.01 -30.96
CA PRO A 373 -6.54 -10.63 -32.33
C PRO A 373 -6.09 -11.83 -33.16
N PHE A 374 -6.62 -11.91 -34.38
CA PHE A 374 -6.26 -12.90 -35.39
C PHE A 374 -5.56 -12.19 -36.54
N PHE A 375 -4.32 -12.57 -36.82
CA PHE A 375 -3.53 -11.95 -37.87
C PHE A 375 -3.41 -12.89 -39.06
N PHE A 376 -3.90 -12.44 -40.22
CA PHE A 376 -3.72 -13.09 -41.51
C PHE A 376 -2.56 -12.45 -42.27
N PHE A 377 -1.77 -13.30 -42.92
CA PHE A 377 -0.78 -12.85 -43.90
C PHE A 377 -1.24 -13.24 -45.30
N PRO A 378 -1.54 -12.28 -46.18
CA PRO A 378 -1.72 -12.58 -47.60
C PRO A 378 -0.37 -12.97 -48.17
N LEU A 379 -0.34 -14.07 -48.93
CA LEU A 379 0.81 -14.46 -49.74
C LEU A 379 1.02 -13.40 -50.82
N ILE A 380 1.95 -12.47 -50.59
CA ILE A 380 2.59 -11.74 -51.68
C ILE A 380 3.54 -12.74 -52.32
N PHE A 381 3.12 -13.33 -53.45
CA PHE A 381 4.01 -14.09 -54.32
C PHE A 381 5.17 -13.18 -54.73
N LEU A 382 6.35 -13.39 -54.12
CA LEU A 382 7.62 -13.03 -54.74
C LEU A 382 7.88 -14.08 -55.81
N THR A 383 7.41 -13.82 -57.02
CA THR A 383 7.95 -14.44 -58.24
C THR A 383 9.27 -13.82 -58.61
#